data_AF-A0A1J7BYS4-F1
#
_entry.id   AF-A0A1J7BYS4-F1
#
_cell.length_a   1.000
_cell.length_b   1.000
_cell.length_c   1.000
_cell.angle_alpha   90.00
_cell.angle_beta   90.00
_cell.angle_gamma   90.00
#
_symmetry.space_group_name_H-M   'P 1'
#
loop_
_entity.id
_entity.type
_entity.pdbx_description
1 polymer ?
#
loop_
_entity_poly.entity_id
_entity_poly.type
_entity_poly.pdbx_seq_one_letter_code
_entity_poly.pdbx_strand_id
1 'polypeptide(L)'
;MRWTLAVLLCLAIGGGTGYGITTLQRGRLPGLHTASDGRWAFPRTAPPALQPGEPLPGDRRANPAGRHFAALGGLLVPLPRGAVREATARGGAVPTLLALYQPGGRTKMSAAISEERLRSSAAEAWSMPDGTHTVVVLLQAKTGAEAESLLTEHLDVRSMDTPTLAKAAEVRSDDDEQTIAPHSAKAIAYAEAEPYGDEQVRIAYSVMGDTVAVVAQWHRAYTPPLPFHQTAVLQNRLLA
;
A
#
# COMPACT_ATOMS: atom_id res chain seq x y z
N MET A 1 -25.27 -41.86 -45.01
CA MET A 1 -25.16 -41.89 -43.53
C MET A 1 -23.74 -41.92 -42.98
N ARG A 2 -22.76 -42.56 -43.64
CA ARG A 2 -21.37 -42.69 -43.13
C ARG A 2 -20.64 -41.34 -42.93
N TRP A 3 -20.83 -40.42 -43.87
CA TRP A 3 -20.21 -39.09 -43.84
C TRP A 3 -20.83 -38.17 -42.78
N THR A 4 -22.15 -38.26 -42.57
CA THR A 4 -22.86 -37.46 -41.56
C THR A 4 -22.38 -37.79 -40.15
N LEU A 5 -22.18 -39.08 -39.85
CA LEU A 5 -21.63 -39.53 -38.57
C LEU A 5 -20.21 -39.02 -38.35
N ALA A 6 -19.36 -39.07 -39.38
CA ALA A 6 -17.98 -38.58 -39.30
C ALA A 6 -17.91 -37.07 -39.03
N VAL A 7 -18.74 -36.28 -39.71
CA VAL A 7 -18.81 -34.82 -39.50
C VAL A 7 -19.26 -34.52 -38.07
N LEU A 8 -20.30 -35.19 -37.57
CA LEU A 8 -20.78 -35.00 -36.20
C LEU A 8 -19.73 -35.36 -35.15
N LEU A 9 -18.97 -36.44 -35.38
CA LEU A 9 -17.90 -36.85 -34.47
C LEU A 9 -16.77 -35.81 -34.43
N CYS A 10 -16.34 -35.32 -35.59
CA CYS A 10 -15.34 -34.25 -35.67
C CYS A 10 -15.81 -32.96 -35.00
N LEU A 11 -17.07 -32.57 -35.19
CA LEU A 11 -17.64 -31.37 -34.57
C LEU A 11 -17.77 -31.52 -33.05
N ALA A 12 -18.19 -32.69 -32.57
CA ALA A 12 -18.31 -32.97 -31.15
C ALA A 12 -16.94 -33.00 -30.44
N ILE A 13 -15.95 -33.67 -31.04
CA ILE A 13 -14.60 -33.74 -30.48
C ILE A 13 -13.92 -32.38 -30.57
N GLY A 14 -13.91 -31.74 -31.74
CA GLY A 14 -13.27 -30.43 -31.92
C GLY A 14 -13.92 -29.34 -31.08
N GLY A 15 -15.25 -29.27 -31.05
CA GLY A 15 -16.01 -28.34 -30.23
C GLY A 15 -15.83 -28.59 -28.72
N GLY A 16 -15.87 -29.87 -28.30
CA GLY A 16 -15.68 -30.26 -26.91
C GLY A 16 -14.27 -29.95 -26.40
N THR A 17 -13.23 -30.25 -27.18
CA THR A 17 -11.84 -29.92 -26.83
C THR A 17 -11.61 -28.41 -26.83
N GLY A 18 -12.13 -27.68 -27.83
CA GLY A 18 -12.05 -26.22 -27.88
C GLY A 18 -12.72 -25.55 -26.68
N TYR A 19 -13.94 -25.96 -26.35
CA TYR A 19 -14.66 -25.49 -25.17
C TYR A 19 -13.94 -25.85 -23.87
N GLY A 20 -13.43 -27.07 -23.73
CA GLY A 20 -12.66 -27.50 -22.56
C GLY A 20 -11.40 -26.67 -22.34
N ILE A 21 -10.64 -26.36 -23.38
CA ILE A 21 -9.42 -25.54 -23.27
C ILE A 21 -9.75 -24.06 -23.00
N THR A 22 -10.74 -23.50 -23.70
CA THR A 22 -11.07 -22.06 -23.60
C THR A 22 -11.76 -21.68 -22.29
N THR A 23 -12.41 -22.62 -21.61
CA THR A 23 -13.06 -22.37 -20.32
C THR A 23 -12.13 -22.57 -19.12
N LEU A 24 -10.98 -23.24 -19.31
CA LEU A 24 -9.99 -23.39 -18.26
C LEU A 24 -9.24 -22.09 -18.02
N GLN A 25 -9.17 -21.67 -16.76
CA GLN A 25 -8.29 -20.58 -16.35
C GLN A 25 -6.83 -20.97 -16.63
N ARG A 26 -6.05 -20.04 -17.20
CA ARG A 26 -4.64 -20.27 -17.59
C ARG A 26 -3.80 -20.96 -16.49
N GLY A 27 -4.03 -20.62 -15.22
CA GLY A 27 -3.31 -21.21 -14.08
C GLY A 27 -3.69 -22.66 -13.70
N ARG A 28 -4.71 -23.25 -14.34
CA ARG A 28 -5.14 -24.64 -14.12
C ARG A 28 -4.76 -25.58 -15.27
N LEU A 29 -4.07 -25.08 -16.29
CA LEU A 29 -3.56 -25.90 -17.37
C LEU A 29 -2.26 -26.60 -16.92
N PRO A 30 -2.20 -27.95 -17.01
CA PRO A 30 -0.98 -28.69 -16.72
C PRO A 30 0.20 -28.15 -17.56
N GLY A 31 1.33 -27.85 -16.93
CA GLY A 31 2.52 -27.29 -17.60
C GLY A 31 2.47 -25.78 -17.91
N LEU A 32 1.38 -25.09 -17.57
CA LEU A 32 1.21 -23.63 -17.73
C LEU A 32 1.01 -22.90 -16.39
N HIS A 33 1.23 -23.61 -15.28
CA HIS A 33 1.25 -23.02 -13.95
C HIS A 33 2.46 -22.09 -13.82
N THR A 34 2.25 -20.78 -13.89
CA THR A 34 3.27 -19.80 -13.54
C THR A 34 3.56 -19.91 -12.06
N ALA A 35 4.83 -20.09 -11.69
CA ALA A 35 5.24 -19.93 -10.30
C ALA A 35 4.79 -18.56 -9.78
N SER A 36 4.49 -18.48 -8.48
CA SER A 36 4.15 -17.20 -7.86
C SER A 36 5.30 -16.22 -8.11
N ASP A 37 4.98 -15.03 -8.62
CA ASP A 37 5.94 -13.94 -8.82
C ASP A 37 6.24 -13.19 -7.51
N GLY A 38 5.71 -13.67 -6.38
CA GLY A 38 5.90 -13.07 -5.06
C GLY A 38 4.86 -12.01 -4.71
N ARG A 39 3.91 -11.69 -5.61
CA ARG A 39 2.83 -10.73 -5.32
C ARG A 39 1.83 -11.27 -4.31
N TRP A 40 1.29 -10.37 -3.51
CA TRP A 40 0.20 -10.69 -2.61
C TRP A 40 -1.15 -10.55 -3.32
N ALA A 41 -2.09 -11.42 -2.96
CA ALA A 41 -3.43 -11.41 -3.52
C ALA A 41 -4.35 -10.47 -2.74
N PHE A 42 -4.34 -9.18 -3.09
CA PHE A 42 -5.29 -8.22 -2.55
C PHE A 42 -6.70 -8.44 -3.11
N PRO A 43 -7.77 -8.21 -2.31
CA PRO A 43 -9.12 -8.17 -2.85
C PRO A 43 -9.25 -7.01 -3.85
N ARG A 44 -10.22 -7.12 -4.77
CA ARG A 44 -10.47 -6.04 -5.74
C ARG A 44 -10.85 -4.77 -4.99
N THR A 45 -10.04 -3.73 -5.14
CA THR A 45 -10.32 -2.39 -4.60
C THR A 45 -11.19 -1.63 -5.58
N ALA A 46 -12.16 -0.88 -5.04
CA ALA A 46 -12.91 0.12 -5.75
C ALA A 46 -12.55 1.50 -5.16
N PRO A 47 -12.68 2.58 -5.93
CA PRO A 47 -12.55 3.92 -5.38
C PRO A 47 -13.51 4.10 -4.19
N PRO A 48 -13.10 4.85 -3.15
CA PRO A 48 -13.98 5.17 -2.04
C PRO A 48 -15.27 5.84 -2.56
N ALA A 49 -16.40 5.47 -1.98
CA ALA A 49 -17.67 6.09 -2.34
C ALA A 49 -17.68 7.57 -1.88
N LEU A 50 -17.90 8.46 -2.83
CA LEU A 50 -18.10 9.90 -2.59
C LEU A 50 -19.59 10.23 -2.69
N GLN A 51 -20.04 11.23 -1.95
CA GLN A 51 -21.39 11.76 -2.13
C GLN A 51 -21.48 12.48 -3.48
N PRO A 52 -22.66 12.50 -4.12
CA PRO A 52 -22.85 13.24 -5.36
C PRO A 52 -22.43 14.71 -5.21
N GLY A 53 -21.52 15.16 -6.08
CA GLY A 53 -21.03 16.54 -6.10
C GLY A 53 -19.79 16.80 -5.23
N GLU A 54 -19.30 15.82 -4.47
CA GLU A 54 -18.03 15.95 -3.75
C GLU A 54 -16.85 15.86 -4.74
N PRO A 55 -15.96 16.87 -4.77
CA PRO A 55 -14.81 16.84 -5.67
C PRO A 55 -13.69 15.93 -5.16
N LEU A 56 -12.89 15.40 -6.07
CA LEU A 56 -11.70 14.61 -5.75
C LEU A 56 -10.65 15.49 -5.03
N PRO A 57 -9.77 14.90 -4.20
CA PRO A 57 -8.67 15.62 -3.55
C PRO A 57 -7.70 16.25 -4.56
N GLY A 58 -7.60 15.70 -5.78
CA GLY A 58 -6.76 16.24 -6.85
C GLY A 58 -7.37 17.41 -7.64
N ASP A 59 -8.67 17.71 -7.47
CA ASP A 59 -9.32 18.80 -8.21
C ASP A 59 -9.01 20.16 -7.58
N ARG A 60 -7.98 20.85 -8.08
CA ARG A 60 -7.56 22.15 -7.53
C ARG A 60 -8.58 23.28 -7.71
N ARG A 61 -9.55 23.14 -8.62
CA ARG A 61 -10.56 24.19 -8.87
C ARG A 61 -11.74 24.02 -7.92
N ALA A 62 -12.27 22.81 -7.82
CA ALA A 62 -13.41 22.51 -6.96
C ALA A 62 -13.00 22.21 -5.51
N ASN A 63 -11.75 21.79 -5.28
CA ASN A 63 -11.20 21.40 -4.00
C ASN A 63 -9.80 22.00 -3.75
N PRO A 64 -9.67 23.33 -3.63
CA PRO A 64 -8.38 23.99 -3.47
C PRO A 64 -7.64 23.59 -2.18
N ALA A 65 -8.37 23.11 -1.17
CA ALA A 65 -7.77 22.60 0.08
C ALA A 65 -7.29 21.15 -0.01
N GLY A 66 -7.59 20.43 -1.11
CA GLY A 66 -7.23 19.03 -1.30
C GLY A 66 -7.94 18.08 -0.33
N ARG A 67 -9.14 18.42 0.15
CA ARG A 67 -9.82 17.63 1.18
C ARG A 67 -10.25 16.26 0.66
N HIS A 68 -9.95 15.21 1.41
CA HIS A 68 -10.62 13.92 1.24
C HIS A 68 -11.99 13.96 1.89
N PHE A 69 -13.03 13.74 1.09
CA PHE A 69 -14.41 13.63 1.56
C PHE A 69 -14.82 12.20 1.92
N ALA A 70 -14.11 11.20 1.39
CA ALA A 70 -14.28 9.82 1.79
C ALA A 70 -13.91 9.59 3.27
N ALA A 71 -14.59 8.64 3.91
CA ALA A 71 -14.24 8.22 5.25
C ALA A 71 -12.84 7.57 5.27
N LEU A 72 -11.98 7.97 6.21
CA LEU A 72 -10.57 7.57 6.24
C LEU A 72 -10.35 6.05 6.30
N GLY A 73 -11.25 5.31 6.96
CA GLY A 73 -11.19 3.85 6.98
C GLY A 73 -11.40 3.20 5.61
N GLY A 74 -12.15 3.86 4.70
CA GLY A 74 -12.30 3.43 3.31
C GLY A 74 -11.12 3.76 2.41
N LEU A 75 -10.15 4.53 2.92
CA LEU A 75 -8.89 4.87 2.25
C LEU A 75 -7.75 3.92 2.63
N LEU A 76 -7.94 3.04 3.63
CA LEU A 76 -6.94 2.04 3.98
C LEU A 76 -6.94 0.89 2.98
N VAL A 77 -5.74 0.51 2.53
CA VAL A 77 -5.56 -0.70 1.72
C VAL A 77 -6.12 -1.92 2.46
N PRO A 78 -6.95 -2.76 1.79
CA PRO A 78 -7.48 -3.95 2.42
C PRO A 78 -6.39 -4.98 2.67
N LEU A 79 -6.61 -5.89 3.61
CA LEU A 79 -5.66 -6.96 3.88
C LEU A 79 -5.54 -7.90 2.67
N PRO A 80 -4.31 -8.31 2.30
CA PRO A 80 -4.13 -9.35 1.29
C PRO A 80 -4.62 -10.71 1.81
N ARG A 81 -4.96 -11.60 0.89
CA ARG A 81 -5.45 -12.95 1.21
C ARG A 81 -4.38 -13.71 2.01
N GLY A 82 -4.80 -14.23 3.16
CA GLY A 82 -3.91 -14.98 4.06
C GLY A 82 -3.21 -14.13 5.11
N ALA A 83 -3.39 -12.80 5.09
CA ALA A 83 -2.86 -11.92 6.12
C ALA A 83 -3.56 -12.11 7.46
N VAL A 84 -2.78 -12.00 8.54
CA VAL A 84 -3.27 -11.98 9.91
C VAL A 84 -3.15 -10.56 10.44
N ARG A 85 -4.28 -9.97 10.81
CA ARG A 85 -4.32 -8.63 11.40
C ARG A 85 -3.57 -8.58 12.73
N GLU A 86 -2.74 -7.56 12.91
CA GLU A 86 -1.98 -7.34 14.14
C GLU A 86 -2.71 -6.42 15.10
N ALA A 87 -2.46 -6.62 16.40
CA ALA A 87 -3.00 -5.77 17.45
C ALA A 87 -2.29 -4.39 17.53
N THR A 88 -1.12 -4.24 16.91
CA THR A 88 -0.30 -3.01 16.92
C THR A 88 -1.05 -1.80 16.36
N ALA A 89 -1.95 -2.00 15.39
CA ALA A 89 -2.83 -0.94 14.86
C ALA A 89 -3.97 -0.53 15.82
N ARG A 90 -4.31 -1.34 16.83
CA ARG A 90 -5.41 -1.06 17.76
C ARG A 90 -5.09 0.05 18.76
N GLY A 91 -3.81 0.37 18.96
CA GLY A 91 -3.38 1.51 19.77
C GLY A 91 -3.68 2.88 19.15
N GLY A 92 -4.12 2.90 17.89
CA GLY A 92 -4.37 4.11 17.13
C GLY A 92 -3.19 4.49 16.23
N ALA A 93 -3.47 5.31 15.22
CA ALA A 93 -2.54 5.62 14.14
C ALA A 93 -1.22 6.24 14.60
N VAL A 94 -1.27 7.21 15.52
CA VAL A 94 -0.08 7.90 16.02
C VAL A 94 0.83 6.94 16.81
N PRO A 95 0.35 6.19 17.83
CA PRO A 95 1.18 5.17 18.48
C PRO A 95 1.77 4.13 17.52
N THR A 96 0.99 3.66 16.53
CA THR A 96 1.47 2.72 15.51
C THR A 96 2.60 3.33 14.67
N LEU A 97 2.47 4.59 14.26
CA LEU A 97 3.52 5.31 13.53
C LEU A 97 4.77 5.49 14.39
N LEU A 98 4.63 5.99 15.62
CA LEU A 98 5.76 6.20 16.53
C LEU A 98 6.54 4.91 16.79
N ALA A 99 5.87 3.75 16.80
CA ALA A 99 6.50 2.45 16.98
C ALA A 99 7.50 2.09 15.86
N LEU A 100 7.39 2.68 14.67
CA LEU A 100 8.34 2.48 13.57
C LEU A 100 9.72 3.11 13.84
N TYR A 101 9.83 4.00 14.81
CA TYR A 101 11.00 4.84 15.06
C TYR A 101 11.69 4.51 16.39
N GLN A 102 12.96 4.87 16.55
CA GLN A 102 13.71 4.69 17.80
C GLN A 102 13.09 5.50 18.95
N PRO A 103 13.08 4.97 20.19
CA PRO A 103 12.44 5.62 21.34
C PRO A 103 12.89 7.06 21.59
N GLY A 104 14.18 7.36 21.37
CA GLY A 104 14.79 8.66 21.68
C GLY A 104 14.16 9.86 20.95
N GLY A 105 13.54 9.65 19.78
CA GLY A 105 12.90 10.73 19.01
C GLY A 105 11.37 10.71 19.00
N ARG A 106 10.73 9.67 19.56
CA ARG A 106 9.26 9.51 19.50
C ARG A 106 8.52 10.67 20.17
N THR A 107 9.04 11.20 21.28
CA THR A 107 8.38 12.29 22.02
C THR A 107 8.29 13.57 21.20
N LYS A 108 9.39 13.97 20.53
CA LYS A 108 9.41 15.18 19.69
C LYS A 108 8.47 15.04 18.50
N MET A 109 8.55 13.90 17.79
CA MET A 109 7.65 13.62 16.66
C MET A 109 6.18 13.56 17.10
N SER A 110 5.89 12.98 18.27
CA SER A 110 4.52 12.96 18.82
C SER A 110 4.01 14.36 19.11
N ALA A 111 4.86 15.27 19.60
CA ALA A 111 4.48 16.66 19.85
C ALA A 111 4.16 17.38 18.53
N ALA A 112 5.03 17.25 17.52
CA ALA A 112 4.82 17.82 16.19
C ALA A 112 3.50 17.35 15.54
N ILE A 113 3.23 16.04 15.56
CA ILE A 113 1.96 15.48 15.06
C ILE A 113 0.75 16.02 15.84
N SER A 114 0.90 16.27 17.14
CA SER A 114 -0.19 16.82 17.97
C SER A 114 -0.47 18.29 17.66
N GLU A 115 0.55 19.06 17.30
CA GLU A 115 0.44 20.48 16.93
C GLU A 115 -0.34 20.69 15.63
N GLU A 116 -0.23 19.76 14.67
CA GLU A 116 -1.02 19.78 13.44
C GLU A 116 -2.54 19.75 13.68
N ARG A 117 -2.97 19.18 14.80
CA ARG A 117 -4.39 18.94 15.14
C ARG A 117 -5.11 18.19 14.02
N LEU A 118 -4.65 16.96 13.78
CA LEU A 118 -5.21 16.06 12.77
C LEU A 118 -6.74 16.01 12.86
N ARG A 119 -7.40 16.08 11.69
CA ARG A 119 -8.85 15.89 11.56
C ARG A 119 -9.25 14.46 11.88
N SER A 120 -8.45 13.52 11.42
CA SER A 120 -8.66 12.10 11.60
C SER A 120 -7.36 11.35 11.42
N SER A 121 -7.30 10.12 11.92
CA SER A 121 -6.17 9.23 11.71
C SER A 121 -6.65 7.79 11.72
N ALA A 122 -6.01 6.94 10.92
CA ALA A 122 -6.34 5.53 10.82
C ALA A 122 -5.06 4.71 10.65
N ALA A 123 -5.06 3.48 11.13
CA ALA A 123 -3.96 2.56 10.88
C ALA A 123 -4.46 1.13 10.68
N GLU A 124 -3.69 0.39 9.90
CA GLU A 124 -3.87 -1.02 9.64
C GLU A 124 -2.51 -1.71 9.77
N ALA A 125 -2.49 -2.90 10.37
CA ALA A 125 -1.27 -3.67 10.52
C ALA A 125 -1.56 -5.16 10.34
N TRP A 126 -0.69 -5.86 9.64
CA TRP A 126 -0.84 -7.29 9.40
C TRP A 126 0.50 -7.98 9.19
N SER A 127 0.51 -9.29 9.42
CA SER A 127 1.58 -10.19 9.05
C SER A 127 1.12 -11.15 7.95
N MET A 128 2.04 -11.53 7.08
CA MET A 128 1.83 -12.54 6.06
C MET A 128 2.44 -13.89 6.48
N PRO A 129 1.98 -15.03 5.91
CA PRO A 129 2.52 -16.34 6.22
C PRO A 129 4.02 -16.50 5.90
N ASP A 130 4.55 -15.65 5.02
CA ASP A 130 5.98 -15.57 4.72
C ASP A 130 6.79 -14.88 5.83
N GLY A 131 6.13 -14.35 6.87
CA GLY A 131 6.73 -13.64 7.99
C GLY A 131 6.82 -12.14 7.80
N THR A 132 6.42 -11.60 6.64
CA THR A 132 6.50 -10.16 6.38
C THR A 132 5.45 -9.43 7.19
N HIS A 133 5.87 -8.42 7.93
CA HIS A 133 5.01 -7.52 8.66
C HIS A 133 4.77 -6.26 7.84
N THR A 134 3.55 -5.74 7.88
CA THR A 134 3.17 -4.50 7.20
C THR A 134 2.39 -3.61 8.15
N VAL A 135 2.70 -2.32 8.11
CA VAL A 135 1.94 -1.26 8.76
C VAL A 135 1.59 -0.21 7.72
N VAL A 136 0.33 0.24 7.74
CA VAL A 136 -0.16 1.39 6.99
C VAL A 136 -0.77 2.37 7.97
N VAL A 137 -0.31 3.62 7.92
CA VAL A 137 -0.82 4.72 8.74
C VAL A 137 -1.31 5.83 7.83
N LEU A 138 -2.50 6.35 8.10
CA LEU A 138 -3.06 7.53 7.47
C LEU A 138 -3.22 8.64 8.51
N LEU A 139 -2.65 9.82 8.23
CA LEU A 139 -2.82 11.03 9.03
C LEU A 139 -3.51 12.09 8.16
N GLN A 140 -4.69 12.53 8.57
CA GLN A 140 -5.47 13.53 7.84
C GLN A 140 -5.34 14.90 8.50
N ALA A 141 -4.65 15.82 7.83
CA ALA A 141 -4.51 17.23 8.23
C ALA A 141 -5.76 18.05 7.84
N LYS A 142 -5.79 19.36 8.09
CA LYS A 142 -6.94 20.20 7.71
C LYS A 142 -6.92 20.60 6.23
N THR A 143 -5.72 20.68 5.65
CA THR A 143 -5.48 21.04 4.26
C THR A 143 -4.33 20.22 3.68
N GLY A 144 -4.21 20.20 2.35
CA GLY A 144 -3.07 19.57 1.70
C GLY A 144 -1.73 20.26 1.95
N ALA A 145 -1.72 21.57 2.20
CA ALA A 145 -0.49 22.28 2.56
C ALA A 145 0.03 21.83 3.93
N GLU A 146 -0.85 21.66 4.93
CA GLU A 146 -0.49 21.13 6.24
C GLU A 146 -0.02 19.66 6.13
N ALA A 147 -0.69 18.84 5.32
CA ALA A 147 -0.26 17.44 5.10
C ALA A 147 1.13 17.35 4.45
N GLU A 148 1.41 18.22 3.47
CA GLU A 148 2.74 18.29 2.86
C GLU A 148 3.80 18.77 3.86
N SER A 149 3.52 19.82 4.65
CA SER A 149 4.41 20.32 5.70
C SER A 149 4.75 19.22 6.71
N LEU A 150 3.73 18.53 7.23
CA LEU A 150 3.87 17.42 8.16
C LEU A 150 4.78 16.32 7.58
N LEU A 151 4.58 15.95 6.31
CA LEU A 151 5.45 14.99 5.65
C LEU A 151 6.90 15.49 5.60
N THR A 152 7.13 16.66 5.01
CA THR A 152 8.48 17.14 4.71
C THR A 152 9.28 17.53 5.93
N GLU A 153 8.63 18.01 6.98
CA GLU A 153 9.30 18.54 8.16
C GLU A 153 9.43 17.50 9.27
N HIS A 154 8.50 16.55 9.39
CA HIS A 154 8.42 15.71 10.59
C HIS A 154 8.35 14.20 10.36
N LEU A 155 8.09 13.74 9.14
CA LEU A 155 7.88 12.30 8.87
C LEU A 155 8.89 11.70 7.90
N ASP A 156 9.29 12.41 6.86
CA ASP A 156 10.27 11.92 5.91
C ASP A 156 11.59 11.62 6.65
N VAL A 157 12.12 10.40 6.53
CA VAL A 157 13.40 9.97 7.10
C VAL A 157 14.59 10.85 6.71
N ARG A 158 14.48 11.65 5.64
CA ARG A 158 15.50 12.63 5.25
C ARG A 158 15.41 13.96 5.98
N SER A 159 14.32 14.24 6.71
CA SER A 159 14.23 15.42 7.56
C SER A 159 15.14 15.27 8.77
N MET A 160 15.83 16.36 9.13
CA MET A 160 16.69 16.41 10.32
C MET A 160 15.92 16.19 11.63
N ASP A 161 14.61 16.46 11.62
CA ASP A 161 13.75 16.34 12.79
C ASP A 161 13.09 14.95 12.91
N THR A 162 13.20 14.12 11.88
CA THR A 162 12.66 12.76 11.88
C THR A 162 13.60 11.82 12.64
N PRO A 163 13.10 11.07 13.64
CA PRO A 163 13.93 10.09 14.34
C PRO A 163 14.41 8.98 13.41
N THR A 164 15.51 8.30 13.76
CA THR A 164 15.93 7.07 13.07
C THR A 164 14.87 5.98 13.20
N LEU A 165 14.71 5.14 12.17
CA LEU A 165 13.82 3.98 12.22
C LEU A 165 14.28 2.98 13.30
N ALA A 166 13.33 2.33 13.95
CA ALA A 166 13.59 1.36 15.01
C ALA A 166 14.36 0.13 14.49
N LYS A 167 14.11 -0.24 13.24
CA LYS A 167 14.58 -1.46 12.59
C LYS A 167 15.58 -1.20 11.45
N ALA A 168 15.94 0.05 11.18
CA ALA A 168 16.90 0.43 10.14
C ALA A 168 17.75 1.63 10.57
N ALA A 169 19.07 1.46 10.60
CA ALA A 169 20.00 2.52 11.01
C ALA A 169 20.23 3.56 9.90
N GLU A 170 20.32 3.10 8.66
CA GLU A 170 20.48 3.91 7.46
C GLU A 170 19.48 3.44 6.39
N VAL A 171 18.96 4.39 5.62
CA VAL A 171 18.06 4.12 4.50
C VAL A 171 18.53 4.86 3.26
N ARG A 172 18.24 4.30 2.08
CA ARG A 172 18.52 4.88 0.76
C ARG A 172 17.23 4.92 -0.04
N SER A 173 17.16 5.80 -1.04
CA SER A 173 16.03 5.82 -1.98
C SER A 173 15.87 4.45 -2.61
N ASP A 174 14.63 3.98 -2.69
CA ASP A 174 14.26 2.72 -3.30
C ASP A 174 14.28 2.88 -4.83
N ASP A 175 14.97 2.01 -5.55
CA ASP A 175 15.22 2.15 -6.99
C ASP A 175 13.92 2.30 -7.83
N ASP A 176 12.79 1.78 -7.31
CA ASP A 176 11.49 1.80 -7.98
C ASP A 176 10.52 2.88 -7.41
N GLU A 177 11.02 3.86 -6.65
CA GLU A 177 10.24 4.95 -6.04
C GLU A 177 9.28 5.65 -7.03
N GLN A 178 9.71 5.86 -8.28
CA GLN A 178 8.90 6.55 -9.28
C GLN A 178 7.63 5.78 -9.69
N THR A 179 7.51 4.51 -9.32
CA THR A 179 6.40 3.64 -9.72
C THR A 179 5.27 3.56 -8.70
N ILE A 180 5.47 4.08 -7.49
CA ILE A 180 4.52 3.84 -6.37
C ILE A 180 3.37 4.84 -6.27
N ALA A 181 3.37 5.94 -7.04
CA ALA A 181 2.31 6.95 -7.00
C ALA A 181 1.83 7.41 -8.38
N PRO A 182 0.53 7.76 -8.51
CA PRO A 182 0.03 8.50 -9.67
C PRO A 182 0.59 9.93 -9.68
N HIS A 183 0.59 10.58 -10.86
CA HIS A 183 1.14 11.93 -11.05
C HIS A 183 0.56 13.02 -10.13
N SER A 184 -0.63 12.80 -9.56
CA SER A 184 -1.30 13.74 -8.65
C SER A 184 -0.84 13.63 -7.20
N ALA A 185 -0.14 12.56 -6.84
CA ALA A 185 0.36 12.31 -5.49
C ALA A 185 1.89 12.47 -5.44
N LYS A 186 2.40 12.98 -4.31
CA LYS A 186 3.82 12.95 -3.99
C LYS A 186 4.09 11.66 -3.23
N ALA A 187 5.04 10.85 -3.68
CA ALA A 187 5.46 9.67 -2.93
C ALA A 187 6.97 9.52 -2.99
N ILE A 188 7.53 9.03 -1.88
CA ILE A 188 8.96 8.80 -1.69
C ILE A 188 9.09 7.45 -1.00
N ALA A 189 10.03 6.63 -1.45
CA ALA A 189 10.23 5.28 -0.94
C ALA A 189 11.69 5.05 -0.60
N TYR A 190 11.91 4.31 0.49
CA TYR A 190 13.21 4.02 1.02
C TYR A 190 13.35 2.54 1.34
N ALA A 191 14.55 2.02 1.13
CA ALA A 191 14.99 0.72 1.58
C ALA A 191 16.15 0.89 2.57
N GLU A 192 16.20 0.04 3.58
CA GLU A 192 17.36 -0.04 4.47
C GLU A 192 18.64 -0.28 3.67
N ALA A 193 19.70 0.44 4.05
CA ALA A 193 21.02 0.28 3.49
C ALA A 193 21.73 -0.93 4.12
N GLU A 194 22.49 -1.67 3.32
CA GLU A 194 23.38 -2.71 3.87
C GLU A 194 24.47 -2.09 4.77
N PRO A 195 24.91 -2.81 5.82
CA PRO A 195 24.48 -4.16 6.22
C PRO A 195 23.16 -4.17 7.01
N TYR A 196 22.31 -5.17 6.77
CA TYR A 196 21.06 -5.34 7.51
C TYR A 196 21.29 -5.94 8.90
N GLY A 197 20.42 -5.59 9.84
CA GLY A 197 20.31 -6.26 11.13
C GLY A 197 19.58 -7.61 11.02
N ASP A 198 18.86 -7.99 12.07
CA ASP A 198 18.02 -9.20 12.05
C ASP A 198 16.83 -9.09 11.09
N GLU A 199 16.44 -7.86 10.75
CA GLU A 199 15.34 -7.53 9.86
C GLU A 199 15.82 -6.50 8.82
N GLN A 200 15.16 -6.48 7.67
CA GLN A 200 15.30 -5.42 6.68
C GLN A 200 14.03 -4.58 6.65
N VAL A 201 14.11 -3.25 6.61
CA VAL A 201 12.94 -2.38 6.44
C VAL A 201 12.83 -1.78 5.04
N ARG A 202 11.59 -1.65 4.56
CA ARG A 202 11.21 -0.71 3.51
C ARG A 202 10.11 0.22 4.02
N ILE A 203 10.18 1.49 3.66
CA ILE A 203 9.18 2.48 4.07
C ILE A 203 8.88 3.44 2.92
N ALA A 204 7.61 3.73 2.71
CA ALA A 204 7.14 4.72 1.77
C ALA A 204 6.30 5.77 2.50
N TYR A 205 6.48 7.00 2.08
CA TYR A 205 5.68 8.14 2.48
C TYR A 205 4.94 8.67 1.27
N SER A 206 3.70 9.09 1.42
CA SER A 206 2.95 9.69 0.34
C SER A 206 2.01 10.78 0.84
N VAL A 207 1.82 11.81 0.04
CA VAL A 207 0.83 12.87 0.26
C VAL A 207 -0.04 12.99 -0.96
N MET A 208 -1.35 12.95 -0.71
CA MET A 208 -2.39 13.29 -1.65
C MET A 208 -3.38 14.15 -0.90
N GLY A 209 -3.70 15.33 -1.42
CA GLY A 209 -4.60 16.26 -0.74
C GLY A 209 -4.20 16.49 0.73
N ASP A 210 -5.18 16.48 1.63
CA ASP A 210 -5.04 16.64 3.08
C ASP A 210 -4.60 15.39 3.86
N THR A 211 -4.13 14.33 3.18
CA THR A 211 -3.81 13.05 3.83
C THR A 211 -2.37 12.62 3.53
N VAL A 212 -1.64 12.32 4.61
CA VAL A 212 -0.34 11.63 4.58
C VAL A 212 -0.59 10.13 4.75
N ALA A 213 0.02 9.31 3.91
CA ALA A 213 0.13 7.87 4.09
C ALA A 213 1.57 7.46 4.38
N VAL A 214 1.74 6.54 5.33
CA VAL A 214 3.00 5.86 5.63
C VAL A 214 2.77 4.37 5.46
N VAL A 215 3.53 3.73 4.58
CA VAL A 215 3.52 2.27 4.37
C VAL A 215 4.88 1.74 4.75
N ALA A 216 4.96 0.90 5.77
CA ALA A 216 6.21 0.27 6.20
C ALA A 216 6.08 -1.25 6.13
N GLN A 217 7.11 -1.91 5.64
CA GLN A 217 7.23 -3.37 5.63
C GLN A 217 8.57 -3.80 6.18
N TRP A 218 8.57 -4.89 6.94
CA TRP A 218 9.79 -5.51 7.40
C TRP A 218 9.65 -7.02 7.47
N HIS A 219 10.77 -7.70 7.30
CA HIS A 219 10.88 -9.15 7.33
C HIS A 219 12.27 -9.54 7.85
N ARG A 220 12.36 -10.73 8.45
CA ARG A 220 13.63 -11.26 8.93
C ARG A 220 14.58 -11.49 7.75
N ALA A 221 15.80 -10.99 7.85
CA ALA A 221 16.83 -11.03 6.79
C ALA A 221 16.55 -10.20 5.51
N TYR A 222 15.40 -10.35 4.86
CA TYR A 222 15.12 -9.67 3.60
C TYR A 222 13.63 -9.39 3.38
N THR A 223 13.28 -8.12 3.13
CA THR A 223 11.94 -7.65 2.82
C THR A 223 11.73 -7.61 1.31
N PRO A 224 10.84 -8.47 0.77
CA PRO A 224 10.59 -8.53 -0.67
C PRO A 224 10.08 -7.17 -1.20
N PRO A 225 10.71 -6.59 -2.24
CA PRO A 225 10.33 -5.27 -2.76
C PRO A 225 8.94 -5.28 -3.41
N LEU A 226 8.58 -6.38 -4.07
CA LEU A 226 7.36 -6.42 -4.88
C LEU A 226 6.06 -6.32 -4.05
N PRO A 227 5.88 -7.06 -2.94
CA PRO A 227 4.79 -6.81 -1.98
C PRO A 227 4.74 -5.38 -1.44
N PHE A 228 5.90 -4.79 -1.16
CA PHE A 228 6.00 -3.42 -0.64
C PHE A 228 5.50 -2.42 -1.67
N HIS A 229 6.02 -2.46 -2.90
CA HIS A 229 5.56 -1.58 -3.98
C HIS A 229 4.09 -1.81 -4.31
N GLN A 230 3.64 -3.07 -4.34
CA GLN A 230 2.23 -3.39 -4.58
C GLN A 230 1.32 -2.74 -3.53
N THR A 231 1.72 -2.79 -2.25
CA THR A 231 0.97 -2.17 -1.14
C THR A 231 0.97 -0.65 -1.27
N ALA A 232 2.13 -0.02 -1.55
CA ALA A 232 2.24 1.42 -1.73
C ALA A 232 1.41 1.93 -2.92
N VAL A 233 1.46 1.24 -4.07
CA VAL A 233 0.65 1.56 -5.26
C VAL A 233 -0.84 1.47 -4.96
N LEU A 234 -1.28 0.39 -4.29
CA LEU A 234 -2.69 0.22 -3.94
C LEU A 234 -3.15 1.28 -2.95
N GLN A 235 -2.33 1.61 -1.96
CA GLN A 235 -2.62 2.67 -1.00
C GLN A 235 -2.76 4.03 -1.71
N ASN A 236 -1.84 4.39 -2.60
CA ASN A 236 -1.90 5.65 -3.34
C ASN A 236 -3.08 5.72 -4.32
N ARG A 237 -3.53 4.58 -4.87
CA ARG A 237 -4.76 4.53 -5.67
C ARG A 237 -6.03 4.77 -4.86
N LEU A 238 -6.04 4.43 -3.58
CA LEU A 238 -7.19 4.69 -2.71
C LEU A 238 -7.27 6.16 -2.31
N LEU A 239 -6.14 6.87 -2.27
CA LEU A 239 -6.09 8.30 -2.02
C LEU A 239 -6.41 9.16 -3.26
N ALA A 240 -6.20 8.62 -4.47
CA ALA A 240 -6.37 9.37 -5.72
C ALA A 240 -7.85 9.57 -6.09
#